data_AF-A0A2D3LJY9-F1
#
_entry.id   AF-A0A2D3LJY9-F1
#
_cell.length_a   1.000
_cell.length_b   1.000
_cell.length_c   1.000
_cell.angle_alpha   90.00
_cell.angle_beta   90.00
_cell.angle_gamma   90.00
#
_symmetry.space_group_name_H-M   'P 1'
#
loop_
_entity.id
_entity.type
_entity.pdbx_description
1 polymer ?
#
loop_
_entity_poly.entity_id
_entity_poly.type
_entity_poly.pdbx_seq_one_letter_code
_entity_poly.pdbx_strand_id
1 'polypeptide(L)'
;MKIRNIQIILLSLVALFCFSACSLEGDGTAAGDLAGMWKCVYIEKGAQSVELKDKKVFWSFQGKLLLLEDKTGDHSWILYHFNKKGNTLELREPYRYDRENGDEPLTEPSLLAFYGIDDMVVTFRIQQSENTMALVSDKVTLHFKKF
;
A
#
# COMPACT_ATOMS: atom_id res chain seq x y z
N MET A 1 22.50 -48.29 -18.19
CA MET A 1 22.72 -47.28 -17.12
C MET A 1 22.27 -47.88 -15.80
N LYS A 2 23.11 -47.92 -14.75
CA LYS A 2 22.74 -48.55 -13.46
C LYS A 2 21.65 -47.73 -12.76
N ILE A 3 20.72 -48.38 -12.04
CA ILE A 3 19.60 -47.74 -11.33
C ILE A 3 20.08 -46.60 -10.41
N ARG A 4 21.23 -46.78 -9.75
CA ARG A 4 21.88 -45.75 -8.94
C ARG A 4 22.20 -44.47 -9.72
N ASN A 5 22.57 -44.58 -10.98
CA ASN A 5 22.88 -43.43 -11.83
C ASN A 5 21.60 -42.70 -12.26
N ILE A 6 20.49 -43.43 -12.47
CA ILE A 6 19.17 -42.84 -12.75
C ILE A 6 18.67 -42.07 -11.53
N GLN A 7 18.82 -42.63 -10.32
CA GLN A 7 18.43 -41.98 -9.07
C GLN A 7 19.20 -40.68 -8.80
N ILE A 8 20.51 -40.67 -9.04
CA ILE A 8 21.35 -39.47 -8.89
C ILE A 8 20.93 -38.38 -9.90
N ILE A 9 20.68 -38.75 -11.16
CA ILE A 9 20.21 -37.81 -12.18
C ILE A 9 18.84 -37.23 -11.80
N LEU A 10 17.93 -38.06 -11.30
CA LEU A 10 16.59 -37.63 -10.89
C LEU A 10 16.64 -36.68 -9.67
N LEU A 11 17.46 -36.98 -8.66
CA LEU A 11 17.66 -36.08 -7.51
C LEU A 11 18.28 -34.74 -7.93
N SER A 12 19.22 -34.77 -8.87
CA SER A 12 19.86 -33.56 -9.39
C SER A 12 18.85 -32.69 -10.14
N LEU A 13 17.96 -33.31 -10.93
CA LEU A 13 16.92 -32.61 -11.67
C LEU A 13 15.90 -31.93 -10.73
N VAL A 14 15.48 -32.62 -9.66
CA VAL A 14 14.58 -32.06 -8.64
C VAL A 14 15.24 -30.89 -7.90
N ALA A 15 16.54 -30.97 -7.59
CA ALA A 15 17.26 -29.88 -6.96
C ALA A 15 17.36 -28.62 -7.85
N LEU A 16 17.50 -28.77 -9.17
CA LEU A 16 17.48 -27.63 -10.10
C LEU A 16 16.12 -26.93 -10.20
N PHE A 17 15.01 -27.66 -10.07
CA PHE A 17 13.67 -27.06 -10.02
C PHE A 17 13.43 -26.23 -8.74
N CYS A 18 14.09 -26.56 -7.62
CA CYS A 18 13.98 -25.79 -6.37
C CYS A 18 14.61 -24.39 -6.45
N PHE A 19 15.52 -24.12 -7.39
CA PHE A 19 16.14 -22.79 -7.57
C PHE A 19 15.38 -21.89 -8.55
N SER A 20 14.37 -22.41 -9.25
CA SER A 20 13.54 -21.63 -10.18
C SER A 20 12.30 -21.02 -9.51
N ALA A 21 12.05 -21.36 -8.25
CA ALA A 21 11.02 -20.68 -7.46
C ALA A 21 11.59 -19.36 -6.93
N CYS A 22 10.89 -18.28 -7.22
CA CYS A 22 11.14 -16.90 -6.79
C CYS A 22 12.06 -16.04 -7.69
N SER A 23 11.73 -15.92 -8.97
CA SER A 23 11.47 -14.55 -9.45
C SER A 23 10.07 -14.18 -8.96
N LEU A 24 9.90 -14.05 -7.64
CA LEU A 24 8.78 -13.31 -7.09
C LEU A 24 9.06 -11.93 -7.65
N GLU A 25 8.30 -11.47 -8.64
CA GLU A 25 8.18 -10.04 -8.90
C GLU A 25 7.71 -9.47 -7.57
N GLY A 26 8.67 -9.12 -6.71
CA GLY A 26 8.38 -8.93 -5.31
C GLY A 26 7.31 -7.87 -5.21
N ASP A 27 6.37 -8.02 -4.28
CA ASP A 27 5.30 -7.05 -4.05
C ASP A 27 5.83 -5.59 -3.99
N GLY A 28 7.12 -5.39 -3.67
CA GLY A 28 7.79 -4.08 -3.76
C GLY A 28 8.03 -3.51 -5.17
N THR A 29 7.84 -4.24 -6.27
CA THR A 29 8.12 -3.74 -7.64
C THR A 29 7.09 -2.70 -8.10
N ALA A 30 5.81 -2.92 -7.79
CA ALA A 30 4.75 -1.97 -8.13
C ALA A 30 4.70 -0.77 -7.17
N ALA A 31 4.94 -0.98 -5.87
CA ALA A 31 5.04 0.09 -4.88
C ALA A 31 6.35 0.89 -5.01
N GLY A 32 7.44 0.25 -5.42
CA GLY A 32 8.75 0.86 -5.58
C GLY A 32 9.26 1.51 -4.29
N ASP A 33 9.67 2.76 -4.40
CA ASP A 33 10.12 3.65 -3.32
C ASP A 33 9.05 3.97 -2.27
N LEU A 34 7.76 3.71 -2.56
CA LEU A 34 6.67 3.84 -1.59
C LEU A 34 6.52 2.62 -0.68
N ALA A 35 7.12 1.47 -1.05
CA ALA A 35 6.89 0.21 -0.38
C ALA A 35 7.15 0.29 1.13
N GLY A 36 6.24 -0.31 1.90
CA GLY A 36 6.26 -0.28 3.36
C GLY A 36 5.23 0.66 3.97
N MET A 37 5.42 0.96 5.25
CA MET A 37 4.45 1.65 6.08
C MET A 37 4.86 3.10 6.36
N TRP A 38 3.90 4.00 6.20
CA TRP A 38 4.06 5.43 6.38
C TRP A 38 3.06 5.95 7.40
N LYS A 39 3.52 6.60 8.46
CA LYS A 39 2.66 7.22 9.45
C LYS A 39 2.21 8.59 8.96
N CYS A 40 0.91 8.82 8.84
CA CYS A 40 0.35 10.14 8.54
C CYS A 40 0.45 11.01 9.79
N VAL A 41 1.13 12.16 9.69
CA VAL A 41 1.39 13.05 10.84
C VAL A 41 0.66 14.38 10.74
N TYR A 42 0.24 14.79 9.54
CA TYR A 42 -0.48 16.04 9.32
C TYR A 42 -1.30 15.96 8.03
N ILE A 43 -2.53 16.48 8.08
CA ILE A 43 -3.39 16.67 6.90
C ILE A 43 -3.60 18.17 6.75
N GLU A 44 -3.16 18.70 5.63
CA GLU A 44 -3.27 20.11 5.28
C GLU A 44 -4.42 20.31 4.29
N LYS A 45 -5.48 20.97 4.76
CA LYS A 45 -6.73 21.17 4.01
C LYS A 45 -7.34 22.55 4.32
N GLY A 46 -6.51 23.58 4.23
CA GLY A 46 -6.89 24.95 4.58
C GLY A 46 -7.40 25.06 6.03
N ALA A 47 -8.61 25.59 6.21
CA ALA A 47 -9.22 25.77 7.53
C ALA A 47 -9.53 24.44 8.27
N GLN A 48 -9.54 23.30 7.57
CA GLN A 48 -9.82 21.97 8.15
C GLN A 48 -8.55 21.15 8.42
N SER A 49 -7.38 21.78 8.43
CA SER A 49 -6.12 21.07 8.66
C SER A 49 -6.06 20.44 10.05
N VAL A 50 -5.49 19.25 10.16
CA VAL A 50 -5.47 18.47 11.41
C VAL A 50 -4.10 17.83 11.66
N GLU A 51 -3.63 17.95 12.91
CA GLU A 51 -2.41 17.28 13.37
C GLU A 51 -2.71 15.85 13.84
N LEU A 52 -1.95 14.90 13.31
CA LEU A 52 -2.11 13.47 13.56
C LEU A 52 -0.86 12.84 14.19
N LYS A 53 0.14 13.63 14.62
CA LYS A 53 1.41 13.12 15.18
C LYS A 53 1.21 12.10 16.31
N ASP A 54 0.20 12.30 17.15
CA ASP A 54 -0.11 11.46 18.31
C ASP A 54 -1.13 10.35 17.99
N LYS A 55 -1.70 10.38 16.78
CA LYS A 55 -2.61 9.35 16.28
C LYS A 55 -1.82 8.21 15.64
N LYS A 56 -2.49 7.06 15.47
CA LYS A 56 -1.91 5.84 14.88
C LYS A 56 -2.48 5.60 13.49
N VAL A 57 -2.41 6.62 12.63
CA VAL A 57 -2.88 6.57 11.25
C VAL A 57 -1.73 6.20 10.32
N PHE A 58 -1.88 5.09 9.59
CA PHE A 58 -0.83 4.52 8.75
C PHE A 58 -1.33 4.22 7.35
N TRP A 59 -0.45 4.39 6.37
CA TRP A 59 -0.64 4.04 4.96
C TRP A 59 0.44 3.03 4.57
N SER A 60 0.02 1.83 4.19
CA SER A 60 0.90 0.71 3.90
C SER A 60 0.82 0.35 2.42
N PHE A 61 1.92 0.56 1.68
CA PHE A 61 2.02 0.23 0.26
C PHE A 61 2.66 -1.14 0.07
N GLN A 62 1.93 -2.06 -0.56
CA GLN A 62 2.41 -3.41 -0.91
C GLN A 62 1.79 -3.87 -2.24
N GLY A 63 2.61 -4.32 -3.18
CA GLY A 63 2.12 -4.72 -4.50
C GLY A 63 1.50 -3.52 -5.20
N LYS A 64 0.25 -3.70 -5.65
CA LYS A 64 -0.61 -2.63 -6.20
C LYS A 64 -1.71 -2.21 -5.21
N LEU A 65 -1.55 -2.57 -3.94
CA LEU A 65 -2.51 -2.33 -2.88
C LEU A 65 -1.97 -1.31 -1.89
N LEU A 66 -2.86 -0.45 -1.43
CA LEU A 66 -2.62 0.52 -0.40
C LEU A 66 -3.65 0.30 0.71
N LEU A 67 -3.18 -0.01 1.92
CA LEU A 67 -4.04 -0.13 3.10
C LEU A 67 -3.90 1.12 3.98
N LEU A 68 -5.03 1.75 4.29
CA LEU A 68 -5.17 2.87 5.21
C LEU A 68 -5.69 2.31 6.53
N GLU A 69 -4.94 2.53 7.60
CA GLU A 69 -5.24 1.97 8.90
C GLU A 69 -5.34 3.07 9.95
N ASP A 70 -6.44 3.06 10.70
CA ASP A 70 -6.49 3.65 12.02
C ASP A 70 -6.25 2.56 13.07
N LYS A 71 -5.03 2.48 13.60
CA LYS A 71 -4.68 1.45 14.59
C LYS A 71 -5.17 1.79 16.00
N THR A 72 -5.96 2.85 16.22
CA THR A 72 -6.74 3.00 17.47
C THR A 72 -8.05 2.23 17.43
N GLY A 73 -8.56 1.93 16.22
CA GLY A 73 -9.80 1.19 16.01
C GLY A 73 -11.06 2.06 15.97
N ASP A 74 -10.92 3.39 15.94
CA ASP A 74 -12.06 4.32 15.93
C ASP A 74 -12.67 4.46 14.53
N HIS A 75 -11.89 4.19 13.47
CA HIS A 75 -12.31 4.32 12.08
C HIS A 75 -12.03 3.04 11.29
N SER A 76 -12.87 2.76 10.29
CA SER A 76 -12.69 1.63 9.39
C SER A 76 -11.37 1.74 8.62
N TRP A 77 -10.72 0.58 8.41
CA TRP A 77 -9.58 0.49 7.53
C TRP A 77 -10.05 0.43 6.08
N ILE A 78 -9.28 1.04 5.18
CA ILE A 78 -9.66 1.18 3.77
C ILE A 78 -8.56 0.58 2.91
N LEU A 79 -8.94 -0.32 2.01
CA LEU A 79 -8.05 -0.85 0.99
C LEU A 79 -8.28 -0.11 -0.33
N TYR A 80 -7.21 0.22 -1.02
CA TYR A 80 -7.22 0.81 -2.35
C TYR A 80 -6.41 -0.05 -3.32
N HIS A 81 -6.86 -0.09 -4.57
CA HIS A 81 -5.92 -0.25 -5.67
C HIS A 81 -5.23 1.08 -5.95
N PHE A 82 -3.93 1.03 -6.23
CA PHE A 82 -3.21 2.21 -6.69
C PHE A 82 -2.47 1.95 -8.00
N ASN A 83 -2.27 3.05 -8.75
CA ASN A 83 -1.38 3.09 -9.89
C ASN A 83 -0.33 4.17 -9.67
N LYS A 84 0.95 3.79 -9.74
CA LYS A 84 2.08 4.71 -9.64
C LYS A 84 2.75 4.87 -11.00
N LYS A 85 2.86 6.12 -11.47
CA LYS A 85 3.61 6.47 -12.68
C LYS A 85 4.53 7.65 -12.39
N GLY A 86 5.83 7.36 -12.22
CA GLY A 86 6.79 8.38 -11.78
C GLY A 86 6.38 8.96 -10.43
N ASN A 87 6.15 10.27 -10.39
CA ASN A 87 5.74 11.00 -9.18
C ASN A 87 4.21 11.20 -9.09
N THR A 88 3.43 10.46 -9.86
CA THR A 88 1.97 10.48 -9.79
C THR A 88 1.49 9.19 -9.14
N LEU A 89 0.66 9.32 -8.10
CA LEU A 89 -0.04 8.23 -7.43
C LEU A 89 -1.53 8.43 -7.62
N GLU A 90 -2.19 7.45 -8.22
CA GLU A 90 -3.64 7.45 -8.38
C GLU A 90 -4.25 6.35 -7.52
N LEU A 91 -5.23 6.71 -6.69
CA LEU A 91 -5.99 5.79 -5.86
C LEU A 91 -7.36 5.55 -6.48
N ARG A 92 -7.77 4.28 -6.58
CA ARG A 92 -9.03 3.86 -7.21
C ARG A 92 -9.63 2.69 -6.45
N GLU A 93 -10.94 2.52 -6.63
CA GLU A 93 -11.67 1.37 -6.12
C GLU A 93 -11.44 1.18 -4.61
N PRO A 94 -11.87 2.14 -3.76
CA PRO A 94 -11.78 1.96 -2.31
C PRO A 94 -12.71 0.83 -1.85
N TYR A 95 -12.19 0.02 -0.94
CA TYR A 95 -12.95 -1.01 -0.22
C TYR A 95 -12.85 -0.78 1.28
N ARG A 96 -13.95 -1.02 1.99
CA ARG A 96 -13.90 -1.24 3.44
C ARG A 96 -13.20 -2.57 3.67
N TYR A 97 -12.07 -2.53 4.37
CA TYR A 97 -11.30 -3.72 4.67
C TYR A 97 -12.05 -4.59 5.69
N ASP A 98 -12.32 -5.84 5.33
CA ASP A 98 -12.94 -6.86 6.18
C ASP A 98 -12.33 -8.23 5.86
N ARG A 99 -11.46 -8.67 6.75
CA ARG A 99 -10.75 -9.95 6.59
C ARG A 99 -11.65 -11.17 6.85
N GLU A 100 -12.73 -11.01 7.59
CA GLU A 100 -13.61 -12.10 7.99
C GLU A 100 -14.65 -12.41 6.91
N ASN A 101 -15.25 -11.36 6.34
CA ASN A 101 -16.35 -11.48 5.38
C ASN A 101 -15.95 -11.14 3.94
N GLY A 102 -14.75 -10.60 3.74
CA GLY A 102 -14.26 -10.09 2.47
C GLY A 102 -14.48 -8.59 2.33
N ASP A 103 -13.54 -7.93 1.66
CA ASP A 103 -13.54 -6.48 1.50
C ASP A 103 -14.76 -6.00 0.68
N GLU A 104 -15.46 -4.99 1.19
CA GLU A 104 -16.66 -4.44 0.55
C GLU A 104 -16.36 -3.16 -0.23
N PRO A 105 -16.73 -3.05 -1.52
CA PRO A 105 -16.50 -1.83 -2.28
C PRO A 105 -17.28 -0.67 -1.66
N LEU A 106 -16.63 0.47 -1.49
CA LEU A 106 -17.30 1.69 -1.10
C LEU A 106 -18.09 2.27 -2.28
N THR A 107 -19.25 2.85 -1.99
CA THR A 107 -20.09 3.55 -2.96
C THR A 107 -20.14 5.06 -2.74
N GLU A 108 -19.60 5.54 -1.62
CA GLU A 108 -19.53 6.94 -1.22
C GLU A 108 -18.27 7.22 -0.38
N PRO A 109 -17.78 8.47 -0.33
CA PRO A 109 -16.49 8.79 0.28
C PRO A 109 -16.55 9.01 1.80
N SER A 110 -17.68 8.77 2.47
CA SER A 110 -17.90 9.14 3.88
C SER A 110 -16.84 8.57 4.83
N LEU A 111 -16.44 7.30 4.64
CA LEU A 111 -15.39 6.65 5.43
C LEU A 111 -13.95 7.14 5.10
N LEU A 112 -13.78 7.80 3.95
CA LEU A 112 -12.48 8.31 3.49
C LEU A 112 -12.13 9.66 4.12
N ALA A 113 -13.13 10.40 4.58
CA ALA A 113 -12.99 11.75 5.11
C ALA A 113 -12.00 11.82 6.30
N PHE A 114 -11.98 10.78 7.15
CA PHE A 114 -11.02 10.68 8.26
C PHE A 114 -9.56 10.72 7.77
N TYR A 115 -9.30 10.12 6.61
CA TYR A 115 -7.97 10.09 5.98
C TYR A 115 -7.69 11.31 5.11
N GLY A 116 -8.57 12.33 5.14
CA GLY A 116 -8.42 13.57 4.38
C GLY A 116 -8.80 13.47 2.90
N ILE A 117 -9.45 12.38 2.48
CA ILE A 117 -9.86 12.14 1.09
C ILE A 117 -11.37 12.37 0.98
N ASP A 118 -11.79 13.18 0.02
CA ASP A 118 -13.21 13.51 -0.21
C ASP A 118 -13.80 12.84 -1.47
N ASP A 119 -12.97 12.24 -2.30
CA ASP A 119 -13.37 11.67 -3.59
C ASP A 119 -13.07 10.17 -3.65
N MET A 120 -13.90 9.43 -4.39
CA MET A 120 -13.73 7.98 -4.61
C MET A 120 -12.48 7.65 -5.45
N VAL A 121 -12.03 8.61 -6.26
CA VAL A 121 -10.82 8.51 -7.07
C VAL A 121 -10.04 9.80 -6.85
N VAL A 122 -8.78 9.65 -6.44
CA VAL A 122 -7.89 10.79 -6.16
C VAL A 122 -6.53 10.57 -6.77
N THR A 123 -5.97 11.62 -7.34
CA THR A 123 -4.60 11.63 -7.87
C THR A 123 -3.74 12.58 -7.04
N PHE A 124 -2.60 12.08 -6.58
CA PHE A 124 -1.59 12.82 -5.85
C PHE A 124 -0.31 12.96 -6.65
N ARG A 125 0.35 14.11 -6.50
CA ARG A 125 1.77 14.26 -6.76
C ARG A 125 2.55 13.81 -5.52
N ILE A 126 3.46 12.88 -5.71
CA ILE A 126 4.38 12.38 -4.68
C ILE A 126 5.54 13.36 -4.53
N GLN A 127 5.84 13.75 -3.30
CA GLN A 127 7.06 14.45 -2.93
C GLN A 127 7.71 13.69 -1.77
N GLN A 128 8.82 13.01 -2.02
CA GLN A 128 9.41 12.09 -1.05
C GLN A 128 10.89 12.39 -0.82
N SER A 129 11.31 12.16 0.43
CA SER A 129 12.71 11.98 0.84
C SER A 129 12.89 10.61 1.48
N GLU A 130 14.07 10.31 2.02
CA GLU A 130 14.35 9.02 2.66
C GLU A 130 13.32 8.65 3.75
N ASN A 131 12.95 9.61 4.60
CA ASN A 131 12.14 9.38 5.81
C ASN A 131 10.82 10.16 5.84
N THR A 132 10.53 10.98 4.83
CA THR A 132 9.30 11.76 4.74
C THR A 132 8.67 11.66 3.37
N MET A 133 7.35 11.79 3.33
CA MET A 133 6.58 11.85 2.10
C MET A 133 5.45 12.85 2.25
N ALA A 134 5.16 13.60 1.21
CA ALA A 134 3.95 14.37 1.05
C ALA A 134 3.21 13.90 -0.21
N LEU A 135 1.91 13.64 -0.07
CA LEU A 135 1.01 13.37 -1.17
C LEU A 135 0.15 14.62 -1.39
N VAL A 136 0.33 15.27 -2.54
CA VAL A 136 -0.24 16.60 -2.82
C VAL A 136 -1.30 16.49 -3.91
N SER A 137 -2.53 16.88 -3.63
CA SER A 137 -3.55 17.16 -4.63
C SER A 137 -3.91 18.65 -4.63
N ASP A 138 -4.88 19.03 -5.45
CA ASP A 138 -5.49 20.37 -5.45
C ASP A 138 -6.33 20.64 -4.18
N LYS A 139 -6.83 19.59 -3.52
CA LYS A 139 -7.71 19.68 -2.33
C LYS A 139 -6.98 19.50 -1.00
N VAL A 140 -5.93 18.66 -0.96
CA VAL A 140 -5.28 18.27 0.29
C VAL A 140 -3.80 17.97 0.10
N THR A 141 -2.99 18.27 1.12
CA THR A 141 -1.65 17.69 1.26
C THR A 141 -1.58 16.80 2.49
N LEU A 142 -1.23 15.53 2.27
CA LEU A 142 -1.06 14.54 3.33
C LEU A 142 0.43 14.39 3.61
N HIS A 143 0.85 14.57 4.87
CA HIS A 143 2.25 14.53 5.27
C HIS A 143 2.53 13.28 6.09
N PHE A 144 3.60 12.58 5.74
CA PHE A 144 3.96 11.28 6.28
C PHE A 144 5.41 11.22 6.78
N LYS A 145 5.63 10.33 7.75
CA LYS A 145 6.95 9.84 8.16
C LYS A 145 7.04 8.34 7.94
N LYS A 146 8.19 7.87 7.47
CA LYS A 146 8.45 6.43 7.34
C LYS A 146 8.45 5.77 8.72
N PHE A 147 7.88 4.57 8.83
CA PHE A 147 7.86 3.76 10.05
C PHE A 147 8.84 2.60 9.96
#